data_AF-A0A2S7KE67-F1
#
_entry.id   AF-A0A2S7KE67-F1
#
_cell.length_a   1.000
_cell.length_b   1.000
_cell.length_c   1.000
_cell.angle_alpha   90.00
_cell.angle_beta   90.00
_cell.angle_gamma   90.00
#
_symmetry.space_group_name_H-M   'P 1'
#
loop_
_entity.id
_entity.type
_entity.pdbx_description
1 polymer ?
#
loop_
_entity_poly.entity_id
_entity_poly.type
_entity_poly.pdbx_seq_one_letter_code
_entity_poly.pdbx_strand_id
1 'polypeptide(L)'
;MFYKINSYLQQYKNNFRKNMENNLDNYNQTVQKNQQEEEERVKAQQELEKDIAEYENCRGIFKMLSAETRMMMVKTNKAMYEIMLHNNYPYPNTNGISLRTINNPSYQFYLNFKDIYQQRFLEIKNIEDFNILNQKDKNHFRENFPGEYDLLQRNGK
;
A
#
# COMPACT_ATOMS: atom_id res chain seq x y z
N MET A 1 47.99 45.00 37.07
CA MET A 1 47.84 44.73 35.62
C MET A 1 47.58 43.24 35.32
N PHE A 2 48.28 42.29 35.95
CA PHE A 2 48.12 40.83 35.74
C PHE A 2 46.73 40.22 36.02
N TYR A 3 46.00 40.69 37.04
CA TYR A 3 44.65 40.17 37.36
C TYR A 3 43.61 40.42 36.25
N LYS A 4 43.73 41.54 35.52
CA LYS A 4 42.82 41.84 34.39
C LYS A 4 43.09 40.92 33.20
N ILE A 5 44.35 40.61 32.91
CA ILE A 5 44.74 39.71 31.81
C ILE A 5 44.23 38.28 32.07
N ASN A 6 44.35 37.78 33.30
CA ASN A 6 43.85 36.45 33.67
C ASN A 6 42.31 36.35 33.59
N SER A 7 41.59 37.42 33.95
CA SER A 7 40.14 37.52 33.81
C SER A 7 39.70 37.43 32.34
N TYR A 8 40.35 38.18 31.43
CA TYR A 8 40.04 38.13 30.00
C TYR A 8 40.31 36.76 29.38
N LEU A 9 41.42 36.09 29.75
CA LEU A 9 41.73 34.75 29.27
C LEU A 9 40.70 33.71 29.74
N GLN A 10 40.21 33.82 30.98
CA GLN A 10 39.15 32.95 31.49
C GLN A 10 37.81 33.18 30.79
N GLN A 11 37.42 34.44 30.57
CA GLN A 11 36.21 34.76 29.81
C GLN A 11 36.28 34.26 28.38
N TYR A 12 37.43 34.39 27.71
CA TYR A 12 37.62 33.88 26.35
C TYR A 12 37.51 32.36 26.30
N LYS A 13 38.15 31.63 27.24
CA LYS A 13 38.02 30.18 27.36
C LYS A 13 36.57 29.74 27.57
N ASN A 14 35.83 30.44 28.42
CA ASN A 14 34.43 30.13 28.71
C ASN A 14 33.54 30.38 27.48
N ASN A 15 33.78 31.47 26.74
CA ASN A 15 33.02 31.77 25.52
C ASN A 15 33.35 30.77 24.39
N PHE A 16 34.62 30.38 24.24
CA PHE A 16 35.03 29.37 23.28
C PHE A 16 34.38 28.01 23.59
N ARG A 17 34.39 27.60 24.85
CA ARG A 17 33.75 26.36 25.30
C ARG A 17 32.25 26.35 25.01
N LYS A 18 31.54 27.42 25.37
CA LYS A 18 30.11 27.57 25.08
C LYS A 18 29.80 27.52 23.58
N ASN A 19 30.61 28.16 22.75
CA ASN A 19 30.42 28.11 21.30
C ASN A 19 30.63 26.70 20.73
N MET A 20 31.61 25.95 21.25
CA MET A 20 31.83 24.56 20.86
C MET A 20 30.68 23.65 21.30
N GLU A 21 30.18 23.80 22.53
CA GLU A 21 29.02 23.06 23.05
C GLU A 21 27.77 23.34 22.20
N ASN A 22 27.46 24.61 21.92
CA ASN A 22 26.33 24.99 21.06
C ASN A 22 26.43 24.43 19.63
N ASN A 23 27.63 24.42 19.03
CA ASN A 23 27.82 23.86 17.70
C ASN A 23 27.64 22.34 17.67
N LEU A 24 28.11 21.65 18.72
CA LEU A 24 27.93 20.21 18.86
C LEU A 24 26.46 19.86 19.07
N ASP A 25 25.73 20.63 19.88
CA ASP A 25 24.32 20.43 20.13
C ASP A 25 23.48 20.64 18.86
N ASN A 26 23.75 21.70 18.09
CA ASN A 26 23.09 21.95 16.80
C ASN A 26 23.35 20.83 15.77
N TYR A 27 24.59 20.33 15.73
CA TYR A 27 24.93 19.20 14.86
C TYR A 27 24.16 17.94 15.27
N ASN A 28 24.15 17.61 16.57
CA ASN A 28 23.44 16.45 17.10
C ASN A 28 21.92 16.53 16.84
N GLN A 29 21.31 17.71 17.00
CA GLN A 29 19.89 17.92 16.68
C GLN A 29 19.60 17.72 15.19
N THR A 30 20.48 18.19 14.31
CA THR A 30 20.34 18.01 12.86
C THR A 30 20.45 16.54 12.47
N VAL A 31 21.41 15.81 13.06
CA VAL A 31 21.57 14.36 12.84
C VAL A 31 20.34 13.60 13.30
N GLN A 32 19.82 13.90 14.50
CA GLN A 32 18.60 13.25 15.01
C GLN A 32 17.38 13.53 14.11
N LYS A 33 17.20 14.75 13.63
CA LYS A 33 16.12 15.09 12.69
C LYS A 33 16.24 14.30 11.39
N ASN A 34 17.45 14.24 10.82
CA ASN A 34 17.68 13.49 9.59
C ASN A 34 17.44 11.98 9.78
N GLN A 35 17.79 11.42 10.95
CA GLN A 35 17.49 10.03 11.28
C GLN A 35 15.98 9.78 11.37
N GLN A 36 15.23 10.68 12.01
CA GLN A 36 13.77 10.58 12.07
C GLN A 36 13.12 10.64 10.68
N GLU A 37 13.53 11.60 9.84
CA GLU A 37 13.04 11.71 8.46
C GLU A 37 13.35 10.46 7.64
N GLU A 38 14.51 9.83 7.86
CA GLU A 38 14.89 8.59 7.18
C GLU A 38 14.05 7.40 7.66
N GLU A 39 13.82 7.26 8.96
CA GLU A 39 12.93 6.23 9.50
C GLU A 39 11.49 6.37 8.99
N GLU A 40 10.98 7.60 8.88
CA GLU A 40 9.67 7.88 8.27
C GLU A 40 9.63 7.48 6.80
N ARG A 41 10.67 7.80 6.03
CA ARG A 41 10.80 7.37 4.62
C ARG A 41 10.83 5.85 4.48
N VAL A 42 11.59 5.17 5.34
CA VAL A 42 11.69 3.70 5.33
C VAL A 42 10.33 3.06 5.63
N LYS A 43 9.60 3.56 6.64
CA LYS A 43 8.24 3.06 6.95
C LYS A 43 7.28 3.27 5.78
N ALA A 44 7.27 4.46 5.18
CA ALA A 44 6.42 4.74 4.04
C ALA A 44 6.75 3.85 2.83
N GLN A 45 8.02 3.51 2.62
CA GLN A 45 8.43 2.58 1.58
C GLN A 45 7.96 1.14 1.87
N GLN A 46 8.04 0.68 3.12
CA GLN A 46 7.55 -0.65 3.48
C GLN A 46 6.04 -0.79 3.30
N GLU A 47 5.27 0.25 3.66
CA GLU A 47 3.83 0.30 3.41
C GLU A 47 3.52 0.24 1.90
N LEU A 48 4.29 0.95 1.08
CA LEU A 48 4.16 0.89 -0.38
C LEU A 48 4.38 -0.51 -0.95
N GLU A 49 5.48 -1.16 -0.53
CA GLU A 49 5.83 -2.49 -1.02
C GLU A 49 4.74 -3.51 -0.67
N LYS A 50 4.13 -3.36 0.51
CA LYS A 50 2.98 -4.16 0.92
C LYS A 50 1.76 -3.91 0.03
N ASP A 51 1.43 -2.65 -0.23
CA ASP A 51 0.28 -2.29 -1.07
C ASP A 51 0.46 -2.77 -2.52
N ILE A 52 1.68 -2.70 -3.05
CA ILE A 52 2.04 -3.25 -4.37
C ILE A 52 1.83 -4.77 -4.39
N ALA A 53 2.30 -5.46 -3.37
CA ALA A 53 2.13 -6.92 -3.28
C ALA A 53 0.64 -7.32 -3.21
N GLU A 54 -0.18 -6.59 -2.43
CA GLU A 54 -1.62 -6.81 -2.37
C GLU A 54 -2.30 -6.56 -3.73
N TYR A 55 -1.90 -5.49 -4.43
CA TYR A 55 -2.40 -5.17 -5.76
C TYR A 55 -2.09 -6.28 -6.78
N GLU A 56 -0.83 -6.72 -6.88
CA GLU A 56 -0.44 -7.79 -7.81
C GLU A 56 -1.13 -9.12 -7.47
N ASN A 57 -1.37 -9.40 -6.19
CA ASN A 57 -2.15 -10.57 -5.78
C ASN A 57 -3.61 -10.48 -6.26
N CYS A 58 -4.30 -9.37 -6.00
CA CYS A 58 -5.67 -9.14 -6.48
C CYS A 58 -5.75 -9.24 -8.01
N ARG A 59 -4.75 -8.74 -8.71
CA ARG A 59 -4.63 -8.85 -10.16
C ARG A 59 -4.44 -10.31 -10.62
N GLY A 60 -3.60 -11.07 -9.92
CA GLY A 60 -3.43 -12.50 -10.14
C GLY A 60 -4.76 -13.25 -10.00
N ILE A 61 -5.50 -12.99 -8.92
CA ILE A 61 -6.82 -13.55 -8.67
C ILE A 61 -7.80 -13.18 -9.79
N PHE A 62 -7.85 -11.92 -10.20
CA PHE A 62 -8.72 -11.47 -11.29
C PHE A 62 -8.46 -12.24 -12.60
N LYS A 63 -7.19 -12.53 -12.91
CA LYS A 63 -6.81 -13.35 -14.08
C LYS A 63 -7.23 -14.82 -13.95
N MET A 64 -7.39 -15.34 -12.73
CA MET A 64 -7.85 -16.71 -12.48
C MET A 64 -9.37 -16.86 -12.59
N LEU A 65 -10.14 -15.78 -12.46
CA LEU A 65 -11.60 -15.83 -12.59
C LEU A 65 -12.03 -16.37 -13.96
N SER A 66 -13.28 -16.77 -14.08
CA SER A 66 -13.92 -17.09 -15.35
C SER A 66 -14.04 -15.84 -16.23
N ALA A 67 -14.08 -16.04 -17.55
CA ALA A 67 -14.28 -14.93 -18.49
C ALA A 67 -15.59 -14.19 -18.25
N GLU A 68 -16.65 -14.92 -17.88
CA GLU A 68 -17.97 -14.37 -17.60
C GLU A 68 -17.99 -13.47 -16.37
N THR A 69 -17.38 -13.90 -15.25
CA THR A 69 -17.28 -13.06 -14.05
C THR A 69 -16.40 -11.85 -14.28
N ARG A 70 -15.24 -12.02 -14.94
CA ARG A 70 -14.43 -10.87 -15.34
C ARG A 70 -15.24 -9.88 -16.16
N MET A 71 -16.01 -10.35 -17.14
CA MET A 71 -16.84 -9.48 -17.96
C MET A 71 -17.96 -8.81 -17.17
N MET A 72 -18.56 -9.46 -16.18
CA MET A 72 -19.65 -8.88 -15.38
C MET A 72 -19.14 -7.77 -14.46
N MET A 73 -18.06 -8.02 -13.71
CA MET A 73 -17.41 -7.00 -12.86
C MET A 73 -16.97 -5.77 -13.67
N VAL A 74 -16.68 -5.98 -14.95
CA VAL A 74 -16.22 -4.98 -15.91
C VAL A 74 -17.33 -4.28 -16.67
N LYS A 75 -18.47 -4.93 -16.89
CA LYS A 75 -19.64 -4.27 -17.51
C LYS A 75 -20.05 -3.04 -16.70
N THR A 76 -19.81 -3.07 -15.40
CA THR A 76 -19.99 -1.93 -14.48
C THR A 76 -18.91 -0.86 -14.66
N ASN A 77 -17.69 -1.24 -15.09
CA ASN A 77 -16.60 -0.31 -15.36
C ASN A 77 -15.56 -0.85 -16.37
N LYS A 78 -15.65 -0.39 -17.63
CA LYS A 78 -14.78 -0.85 -18.74
C LYS A 78 -13.28 -0.65 -18.45
N ALA A 79 -12.91 0.44 -17.79
CA ALA A 79 -11.51 0.77 -17.49
C ALA A 79 -10.87 -0.25 -16.51
N MET A 80 -11.68 -0.84 -15.62
CA MET A 80 -11.24 -1.89 -14.71
C MET A 80 -10.66 -3.11 -15.46
N TYR A 81 -11.29 -3.53 -16.56
CA TYR A 81 -10.81 -4.66 -17.38
C TYR A 81 -9.50 -4.37 -18.06
N GLU A 82 -9.41 -3.20 -18.70
CA GLU A 82 -8.23 -2.82 -19.46
C GLU A 82 -7.01 -2.73 -18.54
N ILE A 83 -7.18 -2.19 -17.33
CA ILE A 83 -6.11 -2.08 -16.35
C ILE A 83 -5.76 -3.44 -15.72
N MET A 84 -6.74 -4.22 -15.26
CA MET A 84 -6.49 -5.49 -14.57
C MET A 84 -5.94 -6.58 -15.52
N LEU A 85 -6.38 -6.58 -16.79
CA LEU A 85 -6.00 -7.59 -17.78
C LEU A 85 -4.77 -7.18 -18.60
N HIS A 86 -4.67 -5.92 -19.03
CA HIS A 86 -3.76 -5.51 -20.11
C HIS A 86 -2.64 -4.56 -19.68
N ASN A 87 -2.05 -4.70 -18.49
CA ASN A 87 -0.69 -4.25 -18.15
C ASN A 87 -0.29 -2.81 -18.58
N ASN A 88 -1.27 -1.92 -18.80
CA ASN A 88 -1.09 -0.61 -19.40
C ASN A 88 -1.58 0.41 -18.39
N TYR A 89 -0.77 0.72 -17.39
CA TYR A 89 -0.52 2.07 -16.86
C TYR A 89 0.38 2.04 -15.62
N PRO A 90 1.08 3.16 -15.33
CA PRO A 90 2.47 3.13 -14.93
C PRO A 90 2.55 2.78 -13.44
N TYR A 91 3.47 1.90 -13.09
CA TYR A 91 4.04 2.03 -11.76
C TYR A 91 4.51 3.48 -11.61
N PRO A 92 4.10 4.23 -10.58
CA PRO A 92 4.76 5.49 -10.29
C PRO A 92 6.23 5.13 -10.07
N ASN A 93 7.07 5.51 -11.04
CA ASN A 93 8.51 5.38 -10.94
C ASN A 93 8.88 6.06 -9.61
N THR A 94 9.40 5.24 -8.69
CA THR A 94 9.54 5.51 -7.27
C THR A 94 10.57 6.59 -7.04
N ASN A 95 10.12 7.84 -7.07
CA ASN A 95 10.68 8.94 -6.31
C ASN A 95 9.52 9.53 -5.49
N GLY A 96 9.18 8.86 -4.39
CA GLY A 96 8.16 9.29 -3.45
C GLY A 96 6.73 9.11 -3.94
N ILE A 97 5.94 8.34 -3.20
CA ILE A 97 4.48 8.45 -3.25
C ILE A 97 4.14 9.86 -2.75
N SER A 98 3.92 10.79 -3.67
CA SER A 98 3.07 11.94 -3.36
C SER A 98 1.63 11.44 -3.23
N LEU A 99 0.79 12.16 -2.48
CA LEU A 99 -0.68 12.05 -2.39
C LEU A 99 -1.44 11.81 -3.72
N ARG A 100 -0.76 11.81 -4.88
CA ARG A 100 -1.28 11.51 -6.21
C ARG A 100 -1.62 10.02 -6.46
N THR A 101 -1.16 9.07 -5.64
CA THR A 101 -1.44 7.64 -5.87
C THR A 101 -2.89 7.26 -5.57
N ILE A 102 -3.56 7.97 -4.66
CA ILE A 102 -5.00 7.81 -4.34
C ILE A 102 -5.89 8.16 -5.55
N ASN A 103 -5.40 9.03 -6.45
CA ASN A 103 -6.12 9.40 -7.68
C ASN A 103 -5.70 8.57 -8.90
N ASN A 104 -4.87 7.54 -8.73
CA ASN A 104 -4.54 6.62 -9.83
C ASN A 104 -5.73 5.69 -10.06
N PRO A 105 -6.35 5.70 -11.25
CA PRO A 105 -7.50 4.85 -11.55
C PRO A 105 -7.26 3.37 -11.24
N SER A 106 -6.03 2.89 -11.46
CA SER A 106 -5.65 1.48 -11.24
C SER A 106 -5.75 1.06 -9.77
N TYR A 107 -5.36 1.94 -8.85
CA TYR A 107 -5.45 1.66 -7.42
C TYR A 107 -6.90 1.69 -6.93
N GLN A 108 -7.70 2.64 -7.42
CA GLN A 108 -9.13 2.69 -7.10
C GLN A 108 -9.88 1.45 -7.61
N PHE A 109 -9.49 0.90 -8.77
CA PHE A 109 -10.06 -0.35 -9.27
C PHE A 109 -9.70 -1.55 -8.40
N TYR A 110 -8.48 -1.60 -7.87
CA TYR A 110 -8.12 -2.60 -6.86
C TYR A 110 -8.99 -2.48 -5.60
N LEU A 111 -9.16 -1.27 -5.06
CA LEU A 111 -10.00 -1.04 -3.88
C LEU A 111 -11.43 -1.53 -4.13
N ASN A 112 -12.01 -1.16 -5.27
CA ASN A 112 -13.35 -1.62 -5.65
C ASN A 112 -13.44 -3.15 -5.78
N PHE A 113 -12.41 -3.81 -6.33
CA PHE A 113 -12.36 -5.27 -6.40
C PHE A 113 -12.25 -5.90 -5.01
N LYS A 114 -11.39 -5.34 -4.14
CA LYS A 114 -11.19 -5.79 -2.76
C LYS A 114 -12.48 -5.71 -1.94
N ASP A 115 -13.34 -4.73 -2.19
CA ASP A 115 -14.61 -4.58 -1.49
C ASP A 115 -15.63 -5.67 -1.86
N ILE A 116 -15.64 -6.11 -3.13
CA ILE A 116 -16.54 -7.18 -3.60
C ILE A 116 -15.95 -8.57 -3.41
N TYR A 117 -14.63 -8.69 -3.33
CA TYR A 117 -13.93 -9.95 -3.22
C TYR A 117 -13.64 -10.30 -1.76
N GLN A 118 -14.04 -11.50 -1.35
CA GLN A 118 -13.73 -12.04 -0.03
C GLN A 118 -12.82 -13.25 -0.19
N GLN A 119 -11.75 -13.31 0.60
CA GLN A 119 -10.71 -14.34 0.48
C GLN A 119 -11.26 -15.78 0.49
N ARG A 120 -12.26 -16.05 1.35
CA ARG A 120 -12.95 -17.35 1.43
C ARG A 120 -13.60 -17.81 0.13
N PHE A 121 -13.88 -16.91 -0.82
CA PHE A 121 -14.43 -17.30 -2.11
C PHE A 121 -13.41 -18.03 -3.01
N LEU A 122 -12.10 -17.93 -2.73
CA LEU A 122 -11.09 -18.80 -3.37
C LEU A 122 -11.14 -20.24 -2.85
N GLU A 123 -11.72 -20.45 -1.67
CA GLU A 123 -11.78 -21.76 -1.05
C GLU A 123 -12.92 -22.60 -1.63
N ILE A 124 -13.86 -21.98 -2.34
CA ILE A 124 -14.98 -22.65 -3.01
C ILE A 124 -14.46 -23.32 -4.28
N LYS A 125 -14.31 -24.64 -4.25
CA LYS A 125 -13.82 -25.45 -5.38
C LYS A 125 -14.92 -26.28 -6.03
N ASN A 126 -15.98 -26.58 -5.29
CA ASN A 126 -17.09 -27.43 -5.73
C ASN A 126 -18.45 -26.94 -5.17
N ILE A 127 -19.51 -27.64 -5.51
CA ILE A 127 -20.87 -27.26 -5.11
C ILE A 127 -21.13 -27.49 -3.62
N GLU A 128 -20.45 -28.48 -3.03
CA GLU A 128 -20.52 -28.78 -1.61
C GLU A 128 -19.95 -27.62 -0.77
N ASP A 129 -18.80 -27.07 -1.16
CA ASP A 129 -18.17 -25.91 -0.53
C ASP A 129 -19.11 -24.70 -0.56
N PHE A 130 -19.75 -24.45 -1.71
CA PHE A 130 -20.75 -23.39 -1.85
C PHE A 130 -21.96 -23.61 -0.94
N ASN A 131 -22.40 -24.86 -0.77
CA ASN A 131 -23.58 -25.20 0.01
C ASN A 131 -23.38 -24.99 1.53
N ILE A 132 -22.13 -25.00 2.01
CA ILE A 132 -21.79 -24.74 3.42
C ILE A 132 -21.89 -23.24 3.77
N LEU A 133 -21.79 -22.35 2.78
CA LEU A 133 -21.91 -20.91 2.98
C LEU A 133 -23.28 -20.51 3.56
N ASN A 134 -23.29 -19.46 4.38
CA ASN A 134 -24.55 -18.84 4.82
C ASN A 134 -25.27 -18.14 3.65
N GLN A 135 -26.55 -17.82 3.82
CA GLN A 135 -27.37 -17.26 2.75
C GLN A 135 -26.85 -15.91 2.21
N LYS A 136 -26.33 -15.04 3.08
CA LYS A 136 -25.77 -13.74 2.69
C LYS A 136 -24.59 -13.95 1.73
N ASP A 137 -23.72 -14.89 2.04
CA ASP A 137 -22.52 -15.16 1.27
C ASP A 137 -22.82 -15.89 -0.04
N LYS A 138 -23.83 -16.79 -0.03
CA LYS A 138 -24.34 -17.42 -1.26
C LYS A 138 -24.89 -16.38 -2.24
N ASN A 139 -25.67 -15.42 -1.73
CA ASN A 139 -26.20 -14.34 -2.56
C ASN A 139 -25.07 -13.47 -3.10
N HIS A 140 -24.15 -13.04 -2.22
CA HIS A 140 -22.99 -12.24 -2.63
C HIS A 140 -22.14 -12.95 -3.69
N PHE A 141 -21.86 -14.25 -3.51
CA PHE A 141 -21.08 -15.03 -4.47
C PHE A 141 -21.80 -15.14 -5.82
N ARG A 142 -23.10 -15.48 -5.83
CA ARG A 142 -23.89 -15.55 -7.06
C ARG A 142 -23.96 -14.21 -7.80
N GLU A 143 -24.13 -13.13 -7.06
CA GLU A 143 -24.26 -11.78 -7.63
C GLU A 143 -22.93 -11.25 -8.18
N ASN A 144 -21.80 -11.55 -7.53
CA ASN A 144 -20.49 -10.99 -7.88
C ASN A 144 -19.60 -11.93 -8.71
N PHE A 145 -19.82 -13.25 -8.61
CA PHE A 145 -19.01 -14.31 -9.24
C PHE A 145 -19.87 -15.27 -10.07
N PRO A 146 -20.67 -14.76 -11.04
CA PRO A 146 -21.67 -15.56 -11.74
C PRO A 146 -21.06 -16.68 -12.58
N GLY A 147 -19.93 -16.45 -13.24
CA GLY A 147 -19.27 -17.47 -14.05
C GLY A 147 -18.62 -18.58 -13.24
N GLU A 148 -18.09 -18.29 -12.04
CA GLU A 148 -17.62 -19.34 -11.13
C GLU A 148 -18.81 -20.14 -10.62
N TYR A 149 -19.90 -19.48 -10.23
CA TYR A 149 -21.12 -20.16 -9.80
C TYR A 149 -21.67 -21.08 -10.90
N ASP A 150 -21.71 -20.62 -12.15
CA ASP A 150 -22.12 -21.41 -13.30
C ASP A 150 -21.26 -22.66 -13.50
N LEU A 151 -19.93 -22.53 -13.35
CA LEU A 151 -19.01 -23.67 -13.43
C LEU A 151 -19.25 -24.68 -12.30
N LEU A 152 -19.49 -24.22 -11.07
CA LEU A 152 -19.82 -25.10 -9.94
C LEU A 152 -21.10 -25.90 -10.21
N GLN A 153 -22.13 -25.26 -10.77
CA GLN A 153 -23.40 -25.93 -11.12
C GLN A 153 -23.25 -26.96 -12.24
N ARG A 154 -22.34 -26.74 -13.20
CA ARG A 154 -22.09 -27.67 -14.31
C ARG A 154 -21.24 -28.87 -13.87
N ASN A 155 -20.29 -28.65 -12.98
CA ASN A 155 -19.37 -29.68 -12.50
C ASN A 155 -19.96 -30.54 -11.35
N GLY A 156 -21.03 -30.09 -10.71
CA GLY A 156 -21.75 -30.83 -9.66
C GLY A 156 -22.90 -31.71 -10.16
N LYS A 157 -23.05 -31.88 -11.48
CA LYS A 157 -24.01 -32.81 -12.10
C LYS A 157 -23.30 -34.07 -12.59
#